data_AF-A0A940HKI6-F1
#
_entry.id   AF-A0A940HKI6-F1
#
_cell.length_a   1.000
_cell.length_b   1.000
_cell.length_c   1.000
_cell.angle_alpha   90.00
_cell.angle_beta   90.00
_cell.angle_gamma   90.00
#
_symmetry.space_group_name_H-M   'P 1'
#
loop_
_entity.id
_entity.type
_entity.pdbx_description
1 polymer ?
#
loop_
_entity_poly.entity_id
_entity_poly.type
_entity_poly.pdbx_seq_one_letter_code
_entity_poly.pdbx_strand_id
1 'polypeptide(L)'
;MARTDHGLVRPALGILLLASLTVTVTGCGVFFGFDDGAPEAERLAAIVEELPGVESVTADGTAQNFEYAANAHVSVRMGADAGAAELEGVLLAWQKAVTDGGKDRIRNQIAVELGSSDCAAEAVSKIDEDQLKGTALFLPALCAAVDGAVVSISDTWDRREVFIGHTSLPLDVEQLHALPGAATEHLDYWRVDEQVYRWGDD
;
A
#
# COMPACT_ATOMS: atom_id res chain seq x y z
N MET A 1 -38.58 -12.22 -76.55
CA MET A 1 -39.49 -11.45 -75.69
C MET A 1 -38.78 -11.29 -74.35
N ALA A 2 -38.10 -10.17 -74.06
CA ALA A 2 -38.64 -8.89 -73.57
C ALA A 2 -39.50 -9.09 -72.29
N ARG A 3 -39.30 -8.44 -71.15
CA ARG A 3 -38.42 -7.34 -70.71
C ARG A 3 -38.49 -7.31 -69.16
N THR A 4 -37.36 -6.94 -68.52
CA THR A 4 -37.20 -6.16 -67.27
C THR A 4 -38.22 -6.26 -66.14
N ASP A 5 -37.71 -6.54 -64.93
CA ASP A 5 -37.94 -5.60 -63.82
C ASP A 5 -36.68 -5.38 -62.98
N HIS A 6 -36.47 -4.11 -62.64
CA HIS A 6 -35.32 -3.55 -61.95
C HIS A 6 -35.56 -3.52 -60.44
N GLY A 7 -34.53 -3.81 -59.66
CA GLY A 7 -34.55 -3.65 -58.20
C GLY A 7 -33.15 -3.79 -57.60
N LEU A 8 -32.25 -2.90 -58.01
CA LEU A 8 -30.87 -2.82 -57.54
C LEU A 8 -30.86 -2.21 -56.12
N VAL A 9 -30.70 -3.03 -55.08
CA VAL A 9 -30.29 -2.55 -53.74
C VAL A 9 -28.86 -3.00 -53.51
N ARG A 10 -27.97 -2.01 -53.46
CA ARG A 10 -26.53 -2.13 -53.17
C ARG A 10 -26.30 -2.97 -51.91
N PRO A 11 -25.37 -3.95 -51.89
CA PRO A 11 -24.78 -4.37 -50.64
C PRO A 11 -23.88 -3.22 -50.17
N ALA A 12 -24.32 -2.52 -49.13
CA ALA A 12 -23.42 -1.68 -48.36
C ALA A 12 -22.31 -2.58 -47.82
N LEU A 13 -21.07 -2.19 -48.10
CA LEU A 13 -19.83 -2.76 -47.58
C LEU A 13 -19.90 -2.73 -46.04
N GLY A 14 -20.40 -3.80 -45.44
CA GLY A 14 -20.29 -4.06 -44.02
C GLY A 14 -18.97 -4.78 -43.80
N ILE A 15 -17.89 -4.03 -43.57
CA ILE A 15 -16.63 -4.58 -43.09
C ILE A 15 -16.92 -5.23 -41.73
N LEU A 16 -17.03 -6.56 -41.72
CA LEU A 16 -16.97 -7.38 -40.51
C LEU A 16 -15.53 -7.27 -39.99
N LEU A 17 -15.30 -6.24 -39.16
CA LEU A 17 -14.15 -6.20 -38.27
C LEU A 17 -14.29 -7.37 -37.30
N LEU A 18 -13.55 -8.44 -37.59
CA LEU A 18 -13.19 -9.49 -36.65
C LEU A 18 -12.40 -8.84 -35.50
N ALA A 19 -13.12 -8.29 -34.52
CA ALA A 19 -12.56 -8.01 -33.21
C ALA A 19 -12.40 -9.38 -32.53
N SER A 20 -11.25 -10.01 -32.74
CA SER A 20 -10.76 -11.08 -31.89
C SER A 20 -10.59 -10.49 -30.49
N LEU A 21 -11.65 -10.64 -29.67
CA LEU A 21 -11.62 -10.39 -28.24
C LEU A 21 -10.68 -11.43 -27.64
N THR A 22 -9.42 -11.06 -27.47
CA THR A 22 -8.47 -11.82 -26.67
C THR A 22 -8.92 -11.67 -25.22
N VAL A 23 -9.79 -12.57 -24.76
CA VAL A 23 -10.00 -12.76 -23.33
C VAL A 23 -8.71 -13.37 -22.80
N THR A 24 -7.83 -12.52 -22.27
CA THR A 24 -6.71 -12.98 -21.45
C THR A 24 -7.32 -13.61 -20.21
N VAL A 25 -7.38 -14.94 -20.20
CA VAL A 25 -7.67 -15.74 -19.00
C VAL A 25 -6.47 -15.58 -18.08
N THR A 26 -6.46 -14.53 -17.26
CA THR A 26 -5.65 -14.48 -16.05
C THR A 26 -6.55 -14.91 -14.89
N GLY A 27 -6.33 -16.12 -14.39
CA GLY A 27 -6.88 -16.55 -13.10
C GLY A 27 -7.82 -17.76 -13.10
N CYS A 28 -7.53 -18.85 -13.83
CA CYS A 28 -8.02 -20.17 -13.42
C CYS A 28 -7.25 -20.63 -12.17
N GLY A 29 -7.53 -19.99 -11.03
CA GLY A 29 -7.02 -20.32 -9.69
C GLY A 29 -8.08 -20.89 -8.77
N VAL A 30 -9.24 -21.34 -9.28
CA VAL A 30 -10.27 -22.01 -8.48
C VAL A 30 -9.96 -23.50 -8.43
N PHE A 31 -8.95 -23.94 -7.68
CA PHE A 31 -8.77 -25.39 -7.46
C PHE A 31 -8.43 -25.85 -6.04
N PHE A 32 -8.23 -24.93 -5.11
CA PHE A 32 -8.40 -25.18 -3.68
C PHE A 32 -8.94 -23.88 -3.10
N GLY A 33 -10.08 -23.91 -2.41
CA GLY A 33 -10.80 -22.71 -1.93
C GLY A 33 -10.10 -21.94 -0.81
N PHE A 34 -8.80 -21.67 -0.96
CA PHE A 34 -8.04 -20.76 -0.14
C PHE A 34 -8.26 -19.35 -0.69
N ASP A 35 -8.83 -18.47 0.13
CA ASP A 35 -8.86 -17.02 -0.11
C ASP A 35 -7.39 -16.58 -0.25
N ASP A 36 -7.02 -15.97 -1.38
CA ASP A 36 -5.68 -15.42 -1.60
C ASP A 36 -5.57 -13.97 -1.09
N GLY A 37 -6.67 -13.39 -0.60
CA GLY A 37 -6.71 -12.04 -0.07
C GLY A 37 -6.80 -10.95 -1.14
N ALA A 38 -6.79 -11.30 -2.44
CA ALA A 38 -6.84 -10.30 -3.51
C ALA A 38 -8.14 -9.44 -3.46
N PRO A 39 -9.34 -10.00 -3.22
CA PRO A 39 -10.55 -9.19 -3.09
C PRO A 39 -10.51 -8.23 -1.90
N GLU A 40 -9.81 -8.60 -0.83
CA GLU A 40 -9.64 -7.73 0.33
C GLU A 40 -8.61 -6.61 0.05
N ALA A 41 -7.52 -6.93 -0.65
CA ALA A 41 -6.55 -5.94 -1.08
C ALA A 41 -7.18 -4.90 -2.02
N GLU A 42 -7.98 -5.33 -3.00
CA GLU A 42 -8.72 -4.44 -3.91
C GLU A 42 -9.70 -3.55 -3.15
N ARG A 43 -10.44 -4.11 -2.19
CA ARG A 43 -11.36 -3.36 -1.34
C ARG A 43 -10.63 -2.27 -0.55
N LEU A 44 -9.49 -2.60 0.05
CA LEU A 44 -8.69 -1.65 0.84
C LEU A 44 -8.02 -0.59 -0.04
N ALA A 45 -7.54 -0.97 -1.23
CA ALA A 45 -6.98 -0.03 -2.20
C ALA A 45 -7.99 1.03 -2.64
N ALA A 46 -9.23 0.62 -2.94
CA ALA A 46 -10.30 1.53 -3.34
C ALA A 46 -10.67 2.59 -2.27
N ILE A 47 -10.36 2.33 -0.98
CA ILE A 47 -10.57 3.30 0.10
C ILE A 47 -9.56 4.45 0.03
N VAL A 48 -8.33 4.16 -0.40
CA VAL A 48 -7.22 5.12 -0.36
C VAL A 48 -6.94 5.76 -1.71
N GLU A 49 -7.39 5.15 -2.82
CA GLU A 49 -7.11 5.61 -4.20
C GLU A 49 -7.51 7.05 -4.48
N GLU A 50 -8.64 7.51 -3.91
CA GLU A 50 -9.19 8.85 -4.15
C GLU A 50 -8.79 9.88 -3.08
N LEU A 51 -7.88 9.52 -2.16
CA LEU A 51 -7.46 10.41 -1.10
C LEU A 51 -6.48 11.48 -1.61
N PRO A 52 -6.49 12.70 -1.02
CA PRO A 52 -5.53 13.74 -1.37
C PRO A 52 -4.09 13.25 -1.25
N GLY A 53 -3.25 13.65 -2.20
CA GLY A 53 -1.83 13.32 -2.21
C GLY A 53 -1.49 11.92 -2.74
N VAL A 54 -2.47 11.07 -3.05
CA VAL A 54 -2.23 9.76 -3.68
C VAL A 54 -2.07 9.90 -5.19
N GLU A 55 -0.99 9.34 -5.75
CA GLU A 55 -0.73 9.31 -7.19
C GLU A 55 -1.08 7.97 -7.83
N SER A 56 -0.80 6.87 -7.13
CA SER A 56 -1.12 5.53 -7.61
C SER A 56 -1.29 4.55 -6.46
N VAL A 57 -2.14 3.55 -6.67
CA VAL A 57 -2.37 2.45 -5.74
C VAL A 57 -2.29 1.13 -6.49
N THR A 58 -1.68 0.14 -5.86
CA THR A 58 -1.66 -1.25 -6.34
C THR A 58 -2.12 -2.15 -5.21
N ALA A 59 -2.81 -3.23 -5.58
CA ALA A 59 -3.34 -4.23 -4.67
C ALA A 59 -2.83 -5.60 -5.10
N ASP A 60 -2.40 -6.41 -4.12
CA ASP A 60 -1.95 -7.77 -4.34
C ASP A 60 -2.47 -8.69 -3.22
N GLY A 61 -2.88 -9.89 -3.60
CA GLY A 61 -3.29 -10.96 -2.69
C GLY A 61 -2.32 -12.13 -2.77
N THR A 62 -1.83 -12.60 -1.62
CA THR A 62 -1.02 -13.81 -1.55
C THR A 62 -1.57 -14.81 -0.55
N ALA A 63 -1.74 -16.07 -0.99
CA ALA A 63 -2.08 -17.18 -0.10
C ALA A 63 -0.96 -17.47 0.92
N GLN A 64 -1.32 -17.80 2.15
CA GLN A 64 -0.42 -18.06 3.28
C GLN A 64 -0.72 -19.43 3.91
N ASN A 65 0.28 -20.08 4.53
CA ASN A 65 0.18 -21.49 4.96
C ASN A 65 0.25 -21.75 6.48
N PHE A 66 0.31 -20.72 7.34
CA PHE A 66 0.65 -20.95 8.76
C PHE A 66 -0.25 -20.20 9.76
N GLU A 67 -0.14 -18.87 9.84
CA GLU A 67 -0.86 -18.07 10.84
C GLU A 67 -2.12 -17.42 10.27
N TYR A 68 -1.98 -16.83 9.08
CA TYR A 68 -3.06 -16.29 8.27
C TYR A 68 -3.35 -17.23 7.10
N ALA A 69 -4.60 -17.21 6.62
CA ALA A 69 -4.97 -17.92 5.39
C ALA A 69 -4.49 -17.15 4.14
N ALA A 70 -4.41 -15.82 4.24
CA ALA A 70 -4.06 -14.93 3.15
C ALA A 70 -3.35 -13.66 3.65
N ASN A 71 -2.69 -12.96 2.74
CA ASN A 71 -2.21 -11.60 2.91
C ASN A 71 -2.85 -10.70 1.84
N ALA A 72 -3.42 -9.59 2.28
CA ALA A 72 -3.93 -8.53 1.43
C ALA A 72 -2.97 -7.34 1.55
N HIS A 73 -2.23 -7.07 0.47
CA HIS A 73 -1.23 -6.02 0.43
C HIS A 73 -1.68 -4.86 -0.46
N VAL A 74 -1.58 -3.64 0.06
CA VAL A 74 -1.83 -2.40 -0.68
C VAL A 74 -0.54 -1.60 -0.73
N SER A 75 -0.06 -1.25 -1.92
CA SER A 75 1.05 -0.31 -2.08
C SER A 75 0.51 1.01 -2.62
N VAL A 76 0.83 2.11 -1.95
CA VAL A 76 0.41 3.47 -2.30
C VAL A 76 1.66 4.29 -2.61
N ARG A 77 1.66 5.01 -3.72
CA ARG A 77 2.64 6.07 -3.99
C ARG A 77 1.97 7.41 -3.80
N MET A 78 2.54 8.22 -2.92
CA MET A 78 2.12 9.60 -2.71
C MET A 78 2.91 10.54 -3.61
N GLY A 79 2.29 11.66 -3.97
CA GLY A 79 2.96 12.67 -4.79
C GLY A 79 4.07 13.39 -4.06
N ALA A 80 4.98 14.00 -4.83
CA ALA A 80 6.17 14.65 -4.29
C ALA A 80 5.88 15.82 -3.32
N ASP A 81 4.69 16.44 -3.45
CA ASP A 81 4.24 17.54 -2.59
C ASP A 81 3.36 17.07 -1.41
N ALA A 82 3.09 15.76 -1.29
CA ALA A 82 2.28 15.23 -0.19
C ALA A 82 3.03 15.37 1.15
N GLY A 83 2.34 15.90 2.15
CA GLY A 83 2.85 16.11 3.49
C GLY A 83 2.32 15.11 4.51
N ALA A 84 2.67 15.37 5.77
CA ALA A 84 2.28 14.55 6.92
C ALA A 84 0.75 14.36 7.02
N ALA A 85 -0.04 15.39 6.73
CA ALA A 85 -1.49 15.33 6.86
C ALA A 85 -2.15 14.43 5.80
N GLU A 86 -1.66 14.45 4.55
CA GLU A 86 -2.14 13.51 3.53
C GLU A 86 -1.74 12.07 3.87
N LEU A 87 -0.50 11.85 4.33
CA LEU A 87 -0.02 10.53 4.76
C LEU A 87 -0.86 9.99 5.93
N GLU A 88 -1.13 10.83 6.93
CA GLU A 88 -2.02 10.50 8.05
C GLU A 88 -3.39 10.09 7.55
N GLY A 89 -3.99 10.87 6.64
CA GLY A 89 -5.29 10.57 6.05
C GLY A 89 -5.34 9.19 5.38
N VAL A 90 -4.32 8.83 4.61
CA VAL A 90 -4.20 7.52 3.96
C VAL A 90 -4.11 6.39 4.98
N LEU A 91 -3.21 6.51 5.95
CA LEU A 91 -2.99 5.50 6.98
C LEU A 91 -4.23 5.27 7.84
N LEU A 92 -4.88 6.35 8.27
CA LEU A 92 -6.09 6.28 9.10
C LEU A 92 -7.30 5.75 8.32
N ALA A 93 -7.47 6.13 7.06
CA ALA A 93 -8.56 5.61 6.22
C ALA A 93 -8.41 4.10 5.99
N TRP A 94 -7.20 3.64 5.68
CA TRP A 94 -6.90 2.22 5.55
C TRP A 94 -7.16 1.47 6.87
N GLN A 95 -6.63 1.96 7.99
CA GLN A 95 -6.79 1.34 9.31
C GLN A 95 -8.25 1.24 9.73
N LYS A 96 -9.04 2.29 9.44
CA LYS A 96 -10.49 2.29 9.66
C LYS A 96 -11.18 1.22 8.82
N ALA A 97 -10.82 1.10 7.54
CA ALA A 97 -11.40 0.09 6.65
C ALA A 97 -11.02 -1.35 7.03
N VAL A 98 -9.82 -1.56 7.59
CA VAL A 98 -9.39 -2.82 8.19
C VAL A 98 -10.23 -3.12 9.45
N THR A 99 -10.47 -2.13 10.29
CA THR A 99 -11.20 -2.31 11.56
C THR A 99 -12.71 -2.53 11.36
N ASP A 100 -13.33 -1.82 10.41
CA ASP A 100 -14.78 -1.86 10.19
C ASP A 100 -15.25 -3.06 9.36
N GLY A 101 -14.39 -3.59 8.49
CA GLY A 101 -14.75 -4.59 7.49
C GLY A 101 -13.73 -5.71 7.27
N GLY A 102 -12.67 -5.77 8.09
CA GLY A 102 -11.63 -6.78 7.98
C GLY A 102 -12.18 -8.19 8.13
N LYS A 103 -11.72 -9.08 7.26
CA LYS A 103 -11.99 -10.52 7.39
C LYS A 103 -11.04 -11.15 8.40
N ASP A 104 -11.59 -11.95 9.31
CA ASP A 104 -10.79 -12.81 10.18
C ASP A 104 -9.85 -13.69 9.33
N ARG A 105 -8.59 -13.83 9.77
CA ARG A 105 -7.55 -14.67 9.14
C ARG A 105 -6.95 -14.15 7.82
N ILE A 106 -7.20 -12.90 7.44
CA ILE A 106 -6.42 -12.20 6.42
C ILE A 106 -5.46 -11.23 7.12
N ARG A 107 -4.17 -11.32 6.81
CA ARG A 107 -3.18 -10.31 7.21
C ARG A 107 -3.35 -9.12 6.28
N ASN A 108 -3.71 -7.97 6.82
CA ASN A 108 -3.83 -6.75 6.02
C ASN A 108 -2.51 -5.98 6.13
N GLN A 109 -1.99 -5.51 5.01
CA GLN A 109 -0.78 -4.70 4.98
C GLN A 109 -0.95 -3.53 4.02
N ILE A 110 -0.45 -2.37 4.42
CA ILE A 110 -0.26 -1.21 3.54
C ILE A 110 1.21 -0.79 3.56
N ALA A 111 1.73 -0.41 2.41
CA ALA A 111 3.00 0.31 2.25
C ALA A 111 2.74 1.63 1.53
N VAL A 112 3.12 2.75 2.13
CA VAL A 112 2.91 4.10 1.59
C VAL A 112 4.26 4.74 1.34
N GLU A 113 4.63 4.89 0.06
CA GLU A 113 5.86 5.53 -0.39
C GLU A 113 5.67 7.05 -0.53
N LEU A 114 6.59 7.85 0.04
CA LEU A 114 6.56 9.31 -0.07
C LEU A 114 7.36 9.81 -1.28
N GLY A 115 6.65 10.34 -2.28
CA GLY A 115 7.25 11.06 -3.41
C GLY A 115 8.28 10.21 -4.17
N SER A 116 9.48 10.77 -4.36
CA SER A 116 10.61 10.08 -5.00
C SER A 116 11.76 9.75 -4.04
N SER A 117 11.49 9.76 -2.72
CA SER A 117 12.53 9.68 -1.68
C SER A 117 12.88 8.25 -1.27
N ASP A 118 12.29 7.24 -1.93
CA ASP A 118 12.34 5.81 -1.59
C ASP A 118 11.94 5.51 -0.12
N CYS A 119 11.40 6.51 0.59
CA CYS A 119 10.93 6.37 1.94
C CYS A 119 9.53 5.75 1.97
N ALA A 120 9.27 4.90 2.97
CA ALA A 120 7.97 4.28 3.11
C ALA A 120 7.49 4.18 4.57
N ALA A 121 6.18 4.30 4.76
CA ALA A 121 5.49 3.81 5.96
C ALA A 121 4.86 2.45 5.64
N GLU A 122 5.11 1.45 6.46
CA GLU A 122 4.45 0.15 6.40
C GLU A 122 3.59 -0.05 7.64
N ALA A 123 2.32 -0.42 7.46
CA ALA A 123 1.44 -0.80 8.56
C ALA A 123 0.88 -2.20 8.30
N VAL A 124 0.92 -3.04 9.34
CA VAL A 124 0.50 -4.44 9.27
C VAL A 124 -0.55 -4.71 10.34
N SER A 125 -1.68 -5.27 9.92
CA SER A 125 -2.81 -5.65 10.78
C SER A 125 -3.42 -4.43 11.48
N LYS A 126 -3.94 -4.59 12.70
CA LYS A 126 -4.71 -3.54 13.37
C LYS A 126 -3.80 -2.68 14.25
N ILE A 127 -3.46 -1.49 13.78
CA ILE A 127 -2.55 -0.57 14.46
C ILE A 127 -3.32 0.45 15.31
N ASP A 128 -2.68 0.90 16.39
CA ASP A 128 -3.17 2.01 17.21
C ASP A 128 -3.17 3.33 16.42
N GLU A 129 -4.19 4.16 16.63
CA GLU A 129 -4.37 5.41 15.89
C GLU A 129 -3.22 6.40 16.13
N ASP A 130 -2.69 6.46 17.36
CA ASP A 130 -1.66 7.41 17.74
C ASP A 130 -0.28 6.99 17.20
N GLN A 131 -0.04 5.68 17.02
CA GLN A 131 1.14 5.18 16.30
C GLN A 131 1.12 5.58 14.82
N LEU A 132 -0.04 5.54 14.17
CA LEU A 132 -0.20 5.96 12.77
C LEU A 132 0.03 7.47 12.62
N LYS A 133 -0.57 8.28 13.52
CA LYS A 133 -0.34 9.75 13.55
C LYS A 133 1.13 10.09 13.80
N GLY A 134 1.74 9.46 14.81
CA GLY A 134 3.15 9.66 15.13
C GLY A 134 4.05 9.33 13.94
N THR A 135 3.74 8.27 13.20
CA THR A 135 4.46 7.88 11.98
C THR A 135 4.24 8.86 10.84
N ALA A 136 3.01 9.35 10.64
CA ALA A 136 2.72 10.33 9.61
C ALA A 136 3.43 11.66 9.83
N LEU A 137 3.57 12.09 11.09
CA LEU A 137 4.39 13.25 11.45
C LEU A 137 5.89 13.00 11.27
N PHE A 138 6.34 11.78 11.59
CA PHE A 138 7.75 11.43 11.65
C PHE A 138 8.38 11.15 10.29
N LEU A 139 7.71 10.38 9.43
CA LEU A 139 8.30 9.92 8.17
C LEU A 139 8.77 11.08 7.27
N PRO A 140 8.01 12.15 7.01
CA PRO A 140 8.50 13.26 6.18
C PRO A 140 9.75 13.94 6.76
N ALA A 141 9.82 14.08 8.09
CA ALA A 141 10.99 14.65 8.76
C ALA A 141 12.20 13.72 8.68
N LEU A 142 11.97 12.41 8.81
CA LEU A 142 13.00 11.39 8.64
C LEU A 142 13.53 11.38 7.21
N CYS A 143 12.68 11.46 6.20
CA CYS A 143 13.07 11.45 4.79
C CYS A 143 13.86 12.69 4.37
N ALA A 144 13.64 13.82 5.03
CA ALA A 144 14.47 15.00 4.86
C ALA A 144 15.89 14.82 5.46
N ALA A 145 16.04 13.93 6.43
CA ALA A 145 17.32 13.63 7.07
C ALA A 145 18.05 12.43 6.46
N VAL A 146 17.30 11.43 5.98
CA VAL A 146 17.82 10.15 5.49
C VAL A 146 17.00 9.63 4.32
N ASP A 147 17.65 9.44 3.17
CA ASP A 147 17.03 8.84 1.99
C ASP A 147 16.72 7.36 2.23
N GLY A 148 15.60 6.88 1.70
CA GLY A 148 15.25 5.45 1.69
C GLY A 148 14.89 4.85 3.06
N ALA A 149 14.50 5.68 4.03
CA ALA A 149 14.10 5.19 5.36
C ALA A 149 12.70 4.55 5.33
N VAL A 150 12.54 3.43 6.03
CA VAL A 150 11.26 2.72 6.14
C VAL A 150 10.81 2.69 7.59
N VAL A 151 9.58 3.13 7.88
CA VAL A 151 8.97 3.04 9.20
C VAL A 151 7.89 1.97 9.16
N SER A 152 8.10 0.85 9.85
CA SER A 152 7.15 -0.25 9.94
C SER A 152 6.43 -0.24 11.29
N ILE A 153 5.12 -0.48 11.28
CA ILE A 153 4.31 -0.61 12.49
C ILE A 153 3.53 -1.92 12.42
N SER A 154 3.59 -2.70 13.49
CA SER A 154 2.93 -3.99 13.57
C SER A 154 2.31 -4.21 14.95
N ASP A 155 1.07 -4.68 14.95
CA ASP A 155 0.31 -5.04 16.16
C ASP A 155 0.91 -6.22 16.95
N THR A 156 1.74 -7.04 16.30
CA THR A 156 2.27 -8.28 16.88
C THR A 156 3.16 -8.01 18.09
N TRP A 157 3.75 -6.81 18.16
CA TRP A 157 4.71 -6.45 19.19
C TRP A 157 4.43 -5.10 19.86
N ASP A 158 3.30 -4.46 19.53
CA ASP A 158 2.90 -3.13 20.00
C ASP A 158 4.05 -2.11 19.97
N ARG A 159 4.73 -2.04 18.81
CA ARG A 159 5.93 -1.21 18.65
C ARG A 159 6.04 -0.70 17.22
N ARG A 160 6.73 0.43 17.08
CA ARG A 160 7.13 0.98 15.80
C ARG A 160 8.61 0.67 15.57
N GLU A 161 8.90 0.13 14.39
CA GLU A 161 10.25 -0.24 13.96
C GLU A 161 10.70 0.69 12.83
N VAL A 162 11.79 1.42 13.03
CA VAL A 162 12.40 2.31 12.03
C VAL A 162 13.60 1.61 11.41
N PHE A 163 13.56 1.39 10.11
CA PHE A 163 14.62 0.76 9.33
C PHE A 163 15.33 1.80 8.48
N ILE A 164 16.64 1.89 8.64
CA ILE A 164 17.51 2.80 7.90
C ILE A 164 18.70 1.99 7.40
N GLY A 165 18.83 1.87 6.09
CA GLY A 165 19.87 1.04 5.47
C GLY A 165 20.82 1.84 4.57
N HIS A 166 22.07 1.36 4.48
CA HIS A 166 23.09 1.81 3.53
C HIS A 166 23.45 3.29 3.67
N THR A 167 23.63 3.77 4.91
CA THR A 167 23.96 5.17 5.11
C THR A 167 25.43 5.42 4.76
N SER A 168 25.67 6.40 3.88
CA SER A 168 27.03 6.75 3.45
C SER A 168 27.77 7.65 4.47
N LEU A 169 27.05 8.15 5.47
CA LEU A 169 27.53 9.03 6.52
C LEU A 169 27.09 8.50 7.89
N PRO A 170 27.89 8.70 8.95
CA PRO A 170 27.49 8.32 10.29
C PRO A 170 26.22 9.10 10.69
N LEU A 171 25.15 8.38 10.99
CA LEU A 171 23.91 8.94 11.51
C LEU A 171 24.03 9.25 12.99
N ASP A 172 23.63 10.47 13.35
CA ASP A 172 23.47 10.87 14.74
C ASP A 172 22.06 10.50 15.22
N VAL A 173 21.96 9.39 15.94
CA VAL A 173 20.69 8.85 16.43
C VAL A 173 19.96 9.84 17.35
N GLU A 174 20.69 10.65 18.13
CA GLU A 174 20.08 11.70 18.96
C GLU A 174 19.39 12.80 18.12
N GLN A 175 19.92 13.11 16.94
CA GLN A 175 19.27 14.06 16.03
C GLN A 175 18.00 13.48 15.42
N LEU A 176 17.99 12.18 15.12
CA LEU A 176 16.79 11.50 14.64
C LEU A 176 15.69 11.46 15.70
N HIS A 177 16.06 11.33 16.98
CA HIS A 177 15.12 11.41 18.10
C HIS A 177 14.52 12.80 18.30
N ALA A 178 15.22 13.85 17.88
CA ALA A 178 14.72 15.21 17.96
C ALA A 178 13.70 15.55 16.85
N LEU A 179 13.49 14.65 15.88
CA LEU A 179 12.55 14.86 14.80
C LEU A 179 11.09 14.82 15.31
N PRO A 180 10.19 15.62 14.73
CA PRO A 180 8.76 15.56 15.05
C PRO A 180 8.21 14.14 14.93
N GLY A 181 7.45 13.66 15.91
CA GLY A 181 6.86 12.31 15.89
C GLY A 181 7.82 11.16 16.19
N ALA A 182 9.11 11.42 16.46
CA ALA A 182 10.11 10.40 16.79
C ALA A 182 9.95 9.81 18.21
N ALA A 183 9.21 10.46 19.10
CA ALA A 183 8.88 9.95 20.43
C ALA A 183 7.38 9.63 20.48
N THR A 184 7.03 8.34 20.45
CA THR A 184 5.67 7.90 20.76
C THR A 184 5.58 7.48 22.22
N GLU A 185 4.36 7.35 22.76
CA GLU A 185 4.16 6.73 24.08
C GLU A 185 4.52 5.23 24.09
N HIS A 186 4.82 4.65 22.91
CA HIS A 186 5.17 3.25 22.70
C HIS A 186 6.67 3.07 22.44
N LEU A 187 7.13 1.82 22.56
CA LEU A 187 8.53 1.43 22.36
C LEU A 187 8.92 1.59 20.87
N ASP A 188 9.93 2.40 20.60
CA ASP A 188 10.51 2.59 19.27
C ASP A 188 11.81 1.78 19.11
N TYR A 189 11.87 0.95 18.07
CA TYR A 189 13.05 0.18 17.70
C TYR A 189 13.66 0.72 16.44
N TRP A 190 14.94 1.09 16.51
CA TRP A 190 15.65 1.64 15.37
C TRP A 190 16.69 0.65 14.90
N ARG A 191 16.65 0.31 13.62
CA ARG A 191 17.61 -0.54 12.93
C ARG A 191 18.36 0.32 11.92
N VAL A 192 19.57 0.73 12.29
CA VAL A 192 20.44 1.57 11.46
C VAL A 192 21.68 0.78 11.07
N ASP A 193 21.85 0.51 9.77
CA ASP A 193 22.97 -0.29 9.23
C ASP A 193 23.22 -1.59 10.03
N GLU A 194 22.15 -2.36 10.25
CA GLU A 194 22.11 -3.62 11.02
C GLU A 194 22.31 -3.50 12.54
N GLN A 195 22.60 -2.30 13.07
CA GLN A 195 22.66 -2.05 14.50
C GLN A 195 21.27 -1.73 15.06
N VAL A 196 20.95 -2.30 16.23
CA VAL A 196 19.66 -2.11 16.91
C VAL A 196 19.82 -1.13 18.06
N TYR A 197 19.04 -0.05 18.02
CA TYR A 197 18.86 0.89 19.10
C TYR A 197 17.42 0.75 19.61
N ARG A 198 17.25 0.81 20.93
CA ARG A 198 15.93 0.70 21.59
C ARG A 198 15.67 2.00 22.32
N TRP A 199 14.44 2.50 22.21
CA TRP A 199 14.03 3.74 22.83
C TRP A 199 12.57 3.66 23.28
N GLY A 200 12.26 4.24 24.43
CA GLY A 200 11.01 3.95 25.16
C GLY A 200 11.21 2.80 26.15
N ASP A 201 10.40 2.81 27.21
CA ASP A 201 10.55 2.06 28.47
C ASP A 201 11.83 2.38 29.28
N ASP A 202 11.67 3.31 30.25
CA ASP A 202 12.49 3.43 31.47
C ASP A 202 12.48 2.12 32.30
#